data_AF-A0A4R5AE62-F1
#
_entry.id   AF-A0A4R5AE62-F1
#
_cell.length_a   1.000
_cell.length_b   1.000
_cell.length_c   1.000
_cell.angle_alpha   90.00
_cell.angle_beta   90.00
_cell.angle_gamma   90.00
#
_symmetry.space_group_name_H-M   'P 1'
#
loop_
_entity.id
_entity.type
_entity.pdbx_description
1 polymer ?
#
loop_
_entity_poly.entity_id
_entity_poly.type
_entity_poly.pdbx_seq_one_letter_code
_entity_poly.pdbx_strand_id
1 'polypeptide(L)' 'MALEITETAMTATVNNEVIATATRSDCGWHVTAWPRPLDRNAAITALSLAERVLTHGEDDPCVNEWRRELARD' A
#
# COMPACT_ATOMS: atom_id res chain seq x y z
N MET A 1 5.79 -2.21 -11.51
CA MET A 1 4.97 -2.80 -10.43
C MET A 1 3.89 -3.67 -11.04
N ALA A 2 3.61 -4.82 -10.43
CA ALA A 2 2.39 -5.59 -10.65
C ALA A 2 1.57 -5.58 -9.36
N LEU A 3 0.25 -5.41 -9.49
CA LEU A 3 -0.68 -5.42 -8.37
C LEU A 3 -1.73 -6.51 -8.63
N GLU A 4 -1.76 -7.50 -7.75
CA GLU A 4 -2.77 -8.54 -7.76
C GLU A 4 -3.76 -8.27 -6.64
N ILE A 5 -5.06 -8.33 -6.95
CA ILE A 5 -6.14 -8.05 -5.99
C ILE A 5 -7.17 -9.17 -6.09
N THR A 6 -7.44 -9.81 -4.97
CA THR A 6 -8.54 -10.77 -4.79
C THR A 6 -9.56 -10.21 -3.81
N GLU A 7 -10.57 -11.01 -3.46
CA GLU A 7 -11.57 -10.61 -2.47
C GLU A 7 -10.99 -10.44 -1.06
N THR A 8 -9.92 -11.17 -0.74
CA THR A 8 -9.36 -11.29 0.62
C THR A 8 -7.89 -10.89 0.73
N ALA A 9 -7.18 -10.73 -0.39
CA ALA A 9 -5.76 -10.42 -0.41
C ALA A 9 -5.40 -9.42 -1.52
N MET A 10 -4.32 -8.67 -1.29
CA MET A 10 -3.63 -7.88 -2.32
C MET A 10 -2.12 -8.11 -2.22
N THR A 11 -1.44 -8.09 -3.35
CA THR A 11 0.01 -8.27 -3.43
C THR A 11 0.61 -7.26 -4.40
N ALA A 12 1.60 -6.49 -3.94
CA ALA A 12 2.40 -5.61 -4.76
C ALA A 12 3.77 -6.24 -5.02
N THR A 13 4.13 -6.34 -6.30
CA THR A 13 5.39 -6.95 -6.76
C THR A 13 6.18 -5.96 -7.60
N VAL A 14 7.48 -5.84 -7.33
CA VAL A 14 8.45 -5.05 -8.10
C VAL A 14 9.68 -5.92 -8.36
N ASN A 15 10.17 -5.96 -9.60
CA ASN A 15 11.33 -6.79 -9.97
C ASN A 15 11.22 -8.28 -9.55
N ASN A 16 10.00 -8.85 -9.63
CA ASN A 16 9.66 -10.20 -9.17
C ASN A 16 9.78 -10.44 -7.66
N GLU A 17 9.92 -9.38 -6.86
CA GLU A 17 9.92 -9.44 -5.40
C GLU A 17 8.62 -8.84 -4.85
N VAL A 18 8.03 -9.52 -3.86
CA VAL A 18 6.86 -9.01 -3.15
C VAL A 18 7.31 -7.95 -2.15
N ILE A 19 6.89 -6.71 -2.39
CA ILE A 19 7.32 -5.57 -1.57
C ILE A 19 6.30 -5.21 -0.49
N ALA A 20 5.03 -5.55 -0.70
CA ALA A 20 3.97 -5.33 0.26
C ALA A 20 2.77 -6.24 -0.04
N THR A 21 2.05 -6.63 1.01
CA THR A 21 0.79 -7.37 0.91
C THR A 21 -0.29 -6.69 1.74
N ALA A 22 -1.54 -6.92 1.37
CA ALA A 22 -2.69 -6.57 2.19
C ALA A 22 -3.58 -7.78 2.40
N THR A 23 -4.11 -7.93 3.62
CA THR A 23 -5.09 -8.98 3.96
C THR A 23 -6.36 -8.35 4.53
N ARG A 24 -7.51 -8.88 4.13
CA ARG A 24 -8.80 -8.39 4.61
C ARG A 24 -9.12 -9.01 5.98
N SER A 25 -9.54 -8.17 6.90
CA SER A 25 -10.09 -8.53 8.20
C SER A 25 -11.48 -7.92 8.39
N ASP A 26 -12.12 -8.18 9.52
CA ASP A 26 -13.41 -7.60 9.90
C ASP A 26 -13.36 -6.07 10.03
N CYS A 27 -12.19 -5.50 10.35
CA CYS A 27 -12.00 -4.06 10.56
C CYS A 27 -11.35 -3.33 9.39
N GLY A 28 -11.10 -4.01 8.26
CA GLY A 28 -10.56 -3.41 7.05
C GLY A 28 -9.40 -4.20 6.45
N TRP A 29 -8.60 -3.54 5.62
CA TRP A 29 -7.42 -4.10 4.97
C TRP A 29 -6.16 -3.79 5.79
N HIS A 30 -5.43 -4.83 6.18
CA HIS A 30 -4.15 -4.71 6.86
C HIS A 30 -3.02 -4.82 5.85
N VAL A 31 -2.31 -3.72 5.64
CA VAL A 31 -1.17 -3.65 4.72
C VAL A 31 0.13 -3.81 5.50
N THR A 32 1.07 -4.64 5.04
CA THR A 32 2.36 -4.85 5.72
C THR A 32 3.18 -3.58 5.89
N ALA A 33 2.98 -2.60 5.00
CA ALA A 33 3.66 -1.31 4.99
C ALA A 33 2.86 -0.16 5.68
N TRP A 34 1.74 -0.46 6.34
CA TRP A 34 0.91 0.56 7.00
C TRP A 34 0.46 0.13 8.40
N PRO A 35 0.48 1.02 9.41
CA PRO A 35 0.28 0.61 10.80
C PRO A 35 -1.18 0.38 11.21
N ARG A 36 -2.16 0.77 10.39
CA ARG A 36 -3.59 0.72 10.73
C ARG A 36 -4.41 0.02 9.63
N PRO A 37 -5.58 -0.54 9.98
CA PRO A 37 -6.51 -1.00 8.96
C PRO A 37 -6.95 0.15 8.07
N LEU A 38 -7.09 -0.12 6.78
CA LEU A 38 -7.50 0.83 5.77
C LEU A 38 -8.77 0.34 5.06
N ASP A 39 -9.49 1.24 4.41
CA ASP A 39 -10.45 0.81 3.41
C ASP A 39 -9.74 0.22 2.18
N ARG A 40 -10.52 -0.33 1.25
CA ARG A 40 -9.97 -1.01 0.07
C ARG A 40 -9.12 -0.08 -0.80
N ASN A 41 -9.54 1.17 -0.99
CA ASN A 41 -8.84 2.11 -1.86
C ASN A 41 -7.59 2.65 -1.18
N ALA A 42 -7.69 3.01 0.10
CA ALA A 42 -6.55 3.41 0.89
C ALA A 42 -5.50 2.28 0.98
N ALA A 43 -5.91 1.01 1.08
CA ALA A 43 -4.96 -0.11 1.01
C ALA A 43 -4.21 -0.20 -0.32
N ILE A 44 -4.89 0.02 -1.44
CA ILE A 44 -4.26 0.09 -2.78
C ILE A 44 -3.27 1.27 -2.85
N THR A 45 -3.64 2.42 -2.29
CA THR A 45 -2.75 3.58 -2.20
C THR A 45 -1.53 3.27 -1.33
N ALA A 46 -1.68 2.57 -0.21
CA ALA A 46 -0.56 2.17 0.66
C ALA A 46 0.38 1.16 -0.02
N LEU A 47 -0.16 0.22 -0.81
CA LEU A 47 0.65 -0.70 -1.65
C LEU A 47 1.44 0.06 -2.72
N SER A 48 0.83 1.08 -3.32
CA SER A 48 1.46 1.95 -4.33
C SER A 48 2.52 2.87 -3.70
N LEU A 49 2.27 3.34 -2.47
CA LEU A 49 3.22 4.11 -1.67
C LEU A 49 4.49 3.31 -1.38
N ALA A 50 4.37 2.02 -1.02
CA ALA A 50 5.52 1.16 -0.78
C ALA A 50 6.42 1.03 -2.03
N GLU A 51 5.81 0.91 -3.22
CA GLU A 51 6.56 0.92 -4.47
C GLU A 51 7.26 2.26 -4.71
N ARG A 52 6.53 3.36 -4.53
CA ARG A 52 7.04 4.70 -4.77
C ARG A 52 8.24 5.03 -3.87
N VAL A 53 8.17 4.67 -2.59
CA VAL A 53 9.29 4.80 -1.65
C VAL A 53 10.50 3.99 -2.14
N LEU A 54 10.28 2.76 -2.62
CA LEU A 54 11.36 1.90 -3.11
C LEU A 54 12.03 2.47 -4.37
N THR A 55 11.26 3.02 -5.31
CA THR A 55 11.77 3.41 -6.63
C THR A 55 12.19 4.88 -6.72
N HIS A 56 11.62 5.76 -5.91
CA HIS A 56 11.84 7.22 -5.96
C HIS A 56 12.34 7.81 -4.64
N GLY A 57 12.32 7.03 -3.55
CA GLY A 57 12.80 7.46 -2.24
C GLY A 57 11.75 8.16 -1.39
N GLU A 58 12.10 8.35 -0.13
CA GLU A 58 11.24 8.91 0.92
C GLU A 58 10.86 10.39 0.69
N ASP A 59 11.73 11.14 0.02
CA ASP A 59 11.57 12.58 -0.20
C ASP A 59 10.76 12.92 -1.45
N ASP A 60 10.28 11.92 -2.19
CA ASP A 60 9.44 12.12 -3.37
C ASP A 60 8.14 12.87 -3.00
N PRO A 61 7.76 13.94 -3.71
CA PRO A 61 6.56 14.70 -3.39
C PRO A 61 5.28 13.86 -3.37
N CYS A 62 5.17 12.81 -4.20
CA CYS A 62 4.00 11.93 -4.20
C CYS A 62 3.98 11.04 -2.95
N VAL A 63 5.14 10.56 -2.48
CA VAL A 63 5.24 9.82 -1.21
C VAL A 63 4.70 10.66 -0.05
N ASN A 64 5.12 11.93 0.01
CA ASN A 64 4.68 12.84 1.05
C ASN A 64 3.18 13.14 1.00
N GLU A 65 2.61 13.33 -0.19
CA GLU A 65 1.18 13.61 -0.32
C GLU A 65 0.31 12.39 -0.03
N TRP A 66 0.67 11.20 -0.53
CA TRP A 66 -0.07 9.97 -0.24
C TRP A 66 -0.01 9.60 1.24
N ARG A 67 1.10 9.86 1.93
CA ARG A 67 1.14 9.72 3.40
C ARG A 67 0.15 10.62 4.11
N ARG A 68 -0.03 11.85 3.63
CA ARG A 68 -1.02 12.78 4.21
C ARG A 68 -2.44 12.35 3.91
N GLU A 69 -2.70 11.85 2.70
CA GLU A 69 -3.99 11.29 2.31
C GLU A 69 -4.36 10.12 3.24
N LEU A 70 -3.47 9.14 3.36
CA LEU A 70 -3.66 7.95 4.20
C LEU A 70 -3.72 8.25 5.71
N ALA A 71 -3.23 9.40 6.16
CA ALA A 71 -3.33 9.83 7.54
C ALA A 71 -4.66 10.51 7.88
N ARG A 72 -5.51 10.81 6.88
CA ARG A 72 -6.84 11.42 7.07
C ARG A 72 -7.96 10.39 7.19
N ASP A 73 -7.71 9.16 6.78
CA ASP A 73 -8.57 7.99 7.01
C ASP A 73 -8.30 7.34 8.37
#